data_AF-A0A5A8AF97-F1
#
_entry.id   AF-A0A5A8AF97-F1
#
_cell.length_a   1.000
_cell.length_b   1.000
_cell.length_c   1.000
_cell.angle_alpha   90.00
_cell.angle_beta   90.00
_cell.angle_gamma   90.00
#
_symmetry.space_group_name_H-M   'P 1'
#
loop_
_entity.id
_entity.type
_entity.pdbx_description
1 polymer ?
#
loop_
_entity_poly.entity_id
_entity_poly.type
_entity_poly.pdbx_seq_one_letter_code
_entity_poly.pdbx_strand_id
1 'polypeptide(L)'
;MGSILKNIVIAIFIIPWVSCKQELKKYPLDKIKSSKVISDHNNTLTGKIESLDVDYTAFGCTCPGWIRVEDLKSVNKEGIKNLYFYIEPADENMGLPVYFDVFRHFLRIKGQFYTKEGVPKGTIQNEEPLPKGKVFRYTELEVLDKPDFKPETKLKTLILNYNAIACTCARWSESNKKGNVGKSDYYWLEPANKKLIDADQLFDGTHLPVKIIVTGHIVTERGFPKNKNLTKVNENEAGKVFRYTKIEVLQK
;
A
#
# COMPACT_ATOMS: atom_id res chain seq x y z
N MET A 1 -17.81 65.16 46.55
CA MET A 1 -16.60 65.02 45.70
C MET A 1 -16.72 63.72 44.93
N GLY A 2 -16.34 63.76 43.65
CA GLY A 2 -16.75 62.85 42.58
C GLY A 2 -16.51 61.35 42.79
N SER A 3 -17.52 60.57 42.40
CA SER A 3 -17.42 59.16 42.00
C SER A 3 -17.33 59.13 40.47
N ILE A 4 -16.29 58.51 39.91
CA ILE A 4 -16.13 58.34 38.46
C ILE A 4 -16.10 56.83 38.17
N LEU A 5 -17.24 56.32 37.72
CA LEU A 5 -17.36 55.03 37.04
C LEU A 5 -16.57 55.09 35.71
N LYS A 6 -15.62 54.17 35.53
CA LYS A 6 -14.98 53.91 34.23
C LYS A 6 -15.87 52.98 33.41
N ASN A 7 -16.51 53.53 32.38
CA ASN A 7 -17.18 52.77 31.34
C ASN A 7 -16.14 52.11 30.42
N ILE A 8 -16.13 50.77 30.36
CA ILE A 8 -15.42 50.01 29.34
C ILE A 8 -16.36 49.86 28.15
N VAL A 9 -16.05 50.53 27.05
CA VAL A 9 -16.72 50.38 25.75
C VAL A 9 -16.11 49.16 25.06
N ILE A 10 -16.87 48.06 24.98
CA ILE A 10 -16.51 46.89 24.19
C ILE A 10 -16.88 47.19 22.72
N ALA A 11 -15.87 47.48 21.90
CA ALA A 11 -16.03 47.57 20.46
C ALA A 11 -16.16 46.16 19.86
N ILE A 12 -17.38 45.75 19.54
CA ILE A 12 -17.66 44.51 18.80
C ILE A 12 -17.31 44.76 17.33
N PHE A 13 -16.14 44.29 16.89
CA PHE A 13 -15.78 44.22 15.48
C PHE A 13 -16.58 43.11 14.81
N ILE A 14 -17.64 43.49 14.10
CA ILE A 14 -18.37 42.62 13.18
C ILE A 14 -17.47 42.43 11.95
N ILE A 15 -16.77 41.30 11.87
CA ILE A 15 -16.04 40.91 10.66
C ILE A 15 -17.10 40.50 9.63
N PRO A 16 -17.27 41.22 8.50
CA PRO A 16 -18.15 40.76 7.45
C PRO A 16 -17.59 39.45 6.91
N TRP A 17 -18.39 38.38 6.99
CA TRP A 17 -18.16 37.16 6.25
C TRP A 17 -18.16 37.52 4.77
N VAL A 18 -16.98 37.70 4.19
CA VAL A 18 -16.79 37.69 2.75
C VAL A 18 -17.08 36.26 2.31
N SER A 19 -18.36 36.00 2.00
CA SER A 19 -18.79 34.82 1.29
C SER A 19 -18.12 34.88 -0.08
N CYS A 20 -16.97 34.23 -0.17
CA CYS A 20 -16.28 33.99 -1.42
C CYS A 20 -17.15 33.01 -2.22
N LYS A 21 -18.11 33.56 -2.99
CA LYS A 21 -18.73 32.85 -4.10
C LYS A 21 -17.61 32.55 -5.09
N GLN A 22 -16.96 31.41 -4.92
CA GLN A 22 -16.18 30.83 -6.00
C GLN A 22 -17.18 30.42 -7.08
N GLU A 23 -17.33 31.26 -8.11
CA GLU A 23 -17.89 30.82 -9.37
C GLU A 23 -17.01 29.68 -9.88
N LEU A 24 -17.58 28.47 -9.85
CA LEU A 24 -17.06 27.33 -10.60
C LEU A 24 -16.95 27.77 -12.07
N LYS A 25 -15.74 28.09 -12.51
CA LYS A 25 -15.42 28.21 -13.93
C LYS A 25 -15.80 26.89 -14.57
N LYS A 26 -16.92 26.88 -15.31
CA LYS A 26 -17.27 25.78 -16.20
C LYS A 26 -16.21 25.73 -17.29
N TYR A 27 -15.27 24.82 -17.15
CA TYR A 27 -14.38 24.47 -18.24
C TYR A 27 -15.25 23.96 -19.40
N PRO A 28 -15.04 24.44 -20.65
CA PRO A 28 -15.70 23.87 -21.80
C PRO A 28 -15.39 22.37 -21.83
N LEU A 29 -16.45 21.56 -21.94
CA LEU A 29 -16.43 20.12 -22.18
C LEU A 29 -15.90 19.89 -23.60
N ASP A 30 -14.64 20.21 -23.84
CA ASP A 30 -13.98 19.93 -25.10
C ASP A 30 -13.72 18.42 -25.18
N LYS A 31 -14.51 17.78 -26.06
CA LYS A 31 -14.32 16.45 -26.66
C LYS A 31 -13.56 15.44 -25.80
N ILE A 32 -14.31 14.72 -24.96
CA ILE A 32 -13.89 13.39 -24.50
C ILE A 32 -13.75 12.53 -25.77
N LYS A 33 -12.54 12.41 -26.32
CA LYS A 33 -12.21 11.33 -27.26
C LYS A 33 -12.57 10.04 -26.53
N SER A 34 -13.55 9.31 -27.05
CA SER A 34 -13.92 8.00 -26.52
C SER A 34 -12.66 7.15 -26.37
N SER A 35 -12.33 6.77 -25.15
CA SER A 35 -11.22 5.87 -24.85
C SER A 35 -11.45 4.54 -25.56
N LYS A 36 -10.54 4.16 -26.46
CA LYS A 36 -10.62 2.87 -27.17
C LYS A 36 -10.00 1.79 -26.29
N VAL A 37 -10.76 0.75 -25.95
CA VAL A 37 -10.23 -0.47 -25.34
C VAL A 37 -9.44 -1.26 -26.39
N ILE A 38 -8.23 -1.67 -26.07
CA ILE A 38 -7.30 -2.34 -27.00
C ILE A 38 -7.05 -3.82 -26.70
N SER A 39 -7.58 -4.31 -25.58
CA SER A 39 -7.55 -5.73 -25.26
C SER A 39 -8.46 -6.54 -26.19
N ASP A 40 -8.00 -7.72 -26.63
CA ASP A 40 -8.81 -8.63 -27.44
C ASP A 40 -9.82 -9.38 -26.56
N HIS A 41 -11.10 -9.01 -26.68
CA HIS A 41 -12.19 -9.65 -25.95
C HIS A 41 -12.46 -11.11 -26.39
N ASN A 42 -12.00 -11.50 -27.58
CA ASN A 42 -12.17 -12.84 -28.13
C ASN A 42 -10.99 -13.78 -27.81
N ASN A 43 -9.97 -13.31 -27.08
CA ASN A 43 -8.85 -14.14 -26.67
C ASN A 43 -9.31 -15.16 -25.61
N THR A 44 -8.90 -16.41 -25.78
CA THR A 44 -9.28 -17.52 -24.89
C THR A 44 -8.10 -17.97 -24.03
N LEU A 45 -8.40 -18.54 -22.87
CA LEU A 45 -7.38 -19.15 -22.00
C LEU A 45 -6.89 -20.48 -22.60
N THR A 46 -5.65 -20.85 -22.31
CA THR A 46 -5.03 -22.08 -22.83
C THR A 46 -5.63 -23.37 -22.27
N GLY A 47 -6.40 -23.31 -21.18
CA GLY A 47 -6.90 -24.48 -20.45
C GLY A 47 -5.87 -25.09 -19.48
N LYS A 48 -4.62 -24.63 -19.52
CA LYS A 48 -3.52 -25.15 -18.70
C LYS A 48 -3.34 -24.30 -17.45
N ILE A 49 -3.73 -24.84 -16.30
CA ILE A 49 -3.50 -24.22 -14.99
C ILE A 49 -2.02 -24.34 -14.61
N GLU A 50 -1.38 -23.22 -14.31
CA GLU A 50 -0.01 -23.12 -13.83
C GLU A 50 0.03 -22.38 -12.49
N SER A 51 1.02 -22.72 -11.66
CA SER A 51 1.39 -21.96 -10.46
C SER A 51 2.78 -21.38 -10.69
N LEU A 52 2.90 -20.06 -10.61
CA LEU A 52 4.12 -19.31 -10.93
C LEU A 52 4.54 -18.48 -9.73
N ASP A 53 5.84 -18.55 -9.40
CA ASP A 53 6.48 -17.53 -8.57
C ASP A 53 7.02 -16.46 -9.52
N VAL A 54 6.55 -15.22 -9.39
CA VAL A 54 6.84 -14.12 -10.32
C VAL A 54 7.37 -12.90 -9.59
N ASP A 55 8.33 -12.23 -10.21
CA ASP A 55 8.89 -10.96 -9.75
C ASP A 55 8.52 -9.84 -10.73
N TYR A 56 8.50 -8.61 -10.23
CA TYR A 56 8.24 -7.42 -11.03
C TYR A 56 9.53 -6.64 -11.28
N THR A 57 9.76 -6.30 -12.54
CA THR A 57 10.81 -5.36 -12.94
C THR A 57 10.18 -4.04 -13.39
N ALA A 58 10.55 -2.96 -12.71
CA ALA A 58 10.17 -1.62 -13.09
C ALA A 58 11.01 -1.16 -14.30
N PHE A 59 10.46 -1.33 -15.50
CA PHE A 59 11.03 -0.75 -16.71
C PHE A 59 10.66 0.74 -16.83
N GLY A 60 11.50 1.51 -17.51
CA GLY A 60 11.19 2.89 -17.92
C GLY A 60 10.23 2.97 -19.13
N CYS A 61 9.46 1.92 -19.42
CA CYS A 61 8.50 1.82 -20.51
C CYS A 61 7.23 1.09 -20.06
N THR A 62 6.17 1.19 -20.85
CA THR A 62 4.89 0.49 -20.67
C THR A 62 4.93 -1.00 -21.08
N CYS A 63 6.09 -1.64 -20.90
CA CYS A 63 6.35 -3.01 -21.31
C CYS A 63 5.80 -4.03 -20.29
N PRO A 64 5.64 -5.33 -20.65
CA PRO A 64 5.33 -6.37 -19.67
C PRO A 64 6.38 -6.38 -18.56
N GLY A 65 5.95 -6.30 -17.30
CA GLY A 65 6.84 -6.11 -16.15
C GLY A 65 7.09 -7.35 -15.31
N TRP A 66 6.37 -8.45 -15.55
CA TRP A 66 6.44 -9.66 -14.73
C TRP A 66 7.28 -10.74 -15.38
N ILE A 67 8.07 -11.45 -14.59
CA ILE A 67 8.93 -12.55 -15.03
C ILE A 67 8.91 -13.66 -13.98
N ARG A 68 9.12 -14.91 -14.37
CA ARG A 68 9.23 -16.00 -13.40
C ARG A 68 10.51 -15.86 -12.59
N VAL A 69 10.45 -16.16 -11.30
CA VAL A 69 11.63 -16.11 -10.41
C VAL A 69 12.71 -17.10 -10.86
N GLU A 70 12.34 -18.22 -11.47
CA GLU A 70 13.28 -19.19 -12.05
C GLU A 70 14.03 -18.63 -13.26
N ASP A 71 13.35 -17.86 -14.12
CA ASP A 71 13.91 -17.29 -15.34
C ASP A 71 14.96 -16.21 -15.05
N LEU A 72 14.82 -15.50 -13.92
CA LEU A 72 15.81 -14.54 -13.44
C LEU A 72 17.20 -15.15 -13.16
N LYS A 73 17.27 -16.45 -12.91
CA LYS A 73 18.54 -17.15 -12.66
C LYS A 73 19.28 -17.54 -13.94
N SER A 74 18.61 -17.48 -15.09
CA SER A 74 19.23 -17.84 -16.38
C SER A 74 20.20 -16.74 -16.83
N VAL A 75 21.49 -17.07 -16.90
CA VAL A 75 22.62 -16.11 -16.96
C VAL A 75 22.77 -15.40 -18.31
N ASN A 76 21.97 -15.74 -19.33
CA ASN A 76 22.07 -15.10 -20.64
C ASN A 76 21.12 -13.90 -20.73
N LYS A 77 21.68 -12.69 -20.66
CA LYS A 77 20.93 -11.42 -20.78
C LYS A 77 20.25 -11.26 -22.13
N GLU A 78 20.73 -11.97 -23.15
CA GLU A 78 20.12 -12.02 -24.47
C GLU A 78 18.82 -12.83 -24.43
N GLY A 79 17.70 -12.18 -24.75
CA GLY A 79 16.38 -12.82 -24.80
C GLY A 79 15.58 -12.78 -23.51
N ILE A 80 16.15 -12.34 -22.37
CA ILE A 80 15.40 -12.21 -21.10
C ILE A 80 14.15 -11.33 -21.25
N LYS A 81 14.21 -10.31 -22.12
CA LYS A 81 13.07 -9.42 -22.43
C LYS A 81 11.85 -10.17 -22.98
N ASN A 82 12.06 -11.30 -23.67
CA ASN A 82 10.99 -12.11 -24.25
C ASN A 82 10.33 -13.04 -23.21
N LEU A 83 10.91 -13.14 -22.02
CA LEU A 83 10.38 -13.91 -20.89
C LEU A 83 9.40 -13.10 -20.05
N TYR A 84 9.35 -11.78 -20.24
CA TYR A 84 8.42 -10.93 -19.52
C TYR A 84 7.00 -11.04 -20.06
N PHE A 85 6.03 -10.93 -19.16
CA PHE A 85 4.60 -11.02 -19.44
C PHE A 85 3.79 -10.07 -18.57
N TYR A 86 2.52 -9.90 -18.95
CA TYR A 86 1.54 -9.18 -18.15
C TYR A 86 0.82 -10.15 -17.21
N ILE A 87 0.36 -9.66 -16.06
CA ILE A 87 -0.59 -10.38 -15.22
C ILE A 87 -1.90 -9.60 -15.16
N GLU A 88 -3.02 -10.30 -15.02
CA GLU A 88 -4.32 -9.72 -14.72
C GLU A 88 -5.10 -10.60 -13.74
N PRO A 89 -5.91 -10.03 -12.84
CA PRO A 89 -6.76 -10.83 -11.97
C PRO A 89 -7.95 -11.39 -12.74
N ALA A 90 -8.47 -12.54 -12.28
CA ALA A 90 -9.71 -13.10 -12.81
C ALA A 90 -10.97 -12.37 -12.32
N ASP A 91 -10.86 -11.60 -11.23
CA ASP A 91 -11.93 -10.82 -10.57
C ASP A 91 -11.36 -9.46 -10.12
N GLU A 92 -12.16 -8.40 -10.16
CA GLU A 92 -11.72 -7.05 -9.79
C GLU A 92 -11.26 -6.94 -8.31
N ASN A 93 -11.81 -7.76 -7.42
CA ASN A 93 -11.44 -7.80 -6.01
C ASN A 93 -10.11 -8.52 -5.74
N MET A 94 -9.52 -9.16 -6.75
CA MET A 94 -8.24 -9.88 -6.66
C MET A 94 -7.05 -9.05 -7.16
N GLY A 95 -7.21 -7.73 -7.35
CA GLY A 95 -6.10 -6.86 -7.70
C GLY A 95 -4.92 -6.95 -6.71
N LEU A 96 -3.77 -6.40 -7.11
CA LEU A 96 -2.59 -6.37 -6.24
C LEU A 96 -2.94 -5.64 -4.94
N PRO A 97 -2.65 -6.24 -3.77
CA PRO A 97 -2.98 -5.61 -2.50
C PRO A 97 -2.13 -4.36 -2.30
N VAL A 98 -2.68 -3.35 -1.62
CA VAL A 98 -2.03 -2.05 -1.38
C VAL A 98 -0.66 -2.17 -0.69
N TYR A 99 -0.44 -3.23 0.08
CA TYR A 99 0.83 -3.47 0.78
C TYR A 99 1.90 -4.12 -0.10
N PHE A 100 1.58 -4.49 -1.35
CA PHE A 100 2.58 -5.02 -2.28
C PHE A 100 3.64 -3.96 -2.56
N ASP A 101 4.90 -4.40 -2.58
CA ASP A 101 6.07 -3.55 -2.71
C ASP A 101 7.09 -4.34 -3.54
N VAL A 102 7.41 -3.82 -4.72
CA VAL A 102 8.25 -4.49 -5.72
C VAL A 102 9.69 -4.74 -5.24
N PHE A 103 10.17 -4.00 -4.24
CA PHE A 103 11.52 -4.17 -3.70
C PHE A 103 11.58 -5.21 -2.58
N ARG A 104 10.44 -5.43 -1.91
CA ARG A 104 10.35 -6.33 -0.75
C ARG A 104 9.68 -7.65 -1.07
N HIS A 105 8.81 -7.67 -2.07
CA HIS A 105 7.90 -8.78 -2.32
C HIS A 105 8.07 -9.36 -3.73
N PHE A 106 7.73 -10.64 -3.84
CA PHE A 106 7.38 -11.29 -5.10
C PHE A 106 5.99 -11.93 -4.94
N LEU A 107 5.40 -12.40 -6.03
CA LEU A 107 4.07 -13.01 -6.00
C LEU A 107 4.17 -14.50 -6.28
N ARG A 108 3.34 -15.28 -5.61
CA ARG A 108 2.94 -16.61 -6.04
C ARG A 108 1.53 -16.53 -6.58
N ILE A 109 1.36 -16.82 -7.87
CA ILE A 109 0.08 -16.73 -8.56
C ILE A 109 -0.29 -18.06 -9.19
N LYS A 110 -1.58 -18.37 -9.23
CA LYS A 110 -2.11 -19.56 -9.92
C LYS A 110 -3.15 -19.13 -10.94
N GLY A 111 -3.09 -19.69 -12.13
CA GLY A 111 -3.90 -19.20 -13.24
C GLY A 111 -3.52 -19.80 -14.58
N GLN A 112 -3.80 -19.09 -15.66
CA GLN A 112 -3.56 -19.56 -17.03
C GLN A 112 -3.09 -18.41 -17.92
N PHE A 113 -2.29 -18.73 -18.94
CA PHE A 113 -2.04 -17.80 -20.03
C PHE A 113 -3.23 -17.73 -20.98
N TYR A 114 -3.36 -16.60 -21.66
CA TYR A 114 -4.14 -16.51 -22.89
C TYR A 114 -3.43 -17.19 -24.06
N THR A 115 -4.21 -17.66 -25.03
CA THR A 115 -3.70 -18.36 -26.23
C THR A 115 -2.93 -17.45 -27.17
N LYS A 116 -3.32 -16.17 -27.27
CA LYS A 116 -2.65 -15.17 -28.11
C LYS A 116 -2.00 -14.09 -27.25
N GLU A 117 -0.90 -13.52 -27.76
CA GLU A 117 -0.30 -12.32 -27.20
C GLU A 117 -1.23 -11.11 -27.32
N GLY A 118 -1.20 -10.24 -26.33
CA GLY A 118 -2.06 -9.08 -26.24
C GLY A 118 -1.67 -8.19 -25.06
N VAL A 119 -2.67 -7.53 -24.50
CA VAL A 119 -2.55 -6.69 -23.30
C VAL A 119 -3.68 -7.06 -22.32
N PRO A 120 -3.56 -6.75 -21.03
CA PRO A 120 -4.60 -7.02 -20.03
C PRO A 120 -5.98 -6.50 -20.45
N LYS A 121 -7.04 -7.21 -20.06
CA LYS A 121 -8.42 -6.82 -20.32
C LYS A 121 -8.73 -5.44 -19.75
N GLY A 122 -9.48 -4.66 -20.52
CA GLY A 122 -9.85 -3.28 -20.13
C GLY A 122 -8.76 -2.24 -20.35
N THR A 123 -7.59 -2.63 -20.89
CA THR A 123 -6.52 -1.67 -21.24
C THR A 123 -7.04 -0.65 -22.26
N ILE A 124 -6.90 0.64 -21.91
CA ILE A 124 -7.29 1.78 -22.75
C ILE A 124 -6.07 2.22 -23.59
N GLN A 125 -6.31 2.58 -24.85
CA GLN A 125 -5.29 3.18 -25.72
C GLN A 125 -4.78 4.51 -25.13
N ASN A 126 -3.49 4.56 -24.86
CA ASN A 126 -2.77 5.78 -24.49
C ASN A 126 -1.99 6.35 -25.69
N GLU A 127 -1.32 7.49 -25.51
CA GLU A 127 -0.45 8.10 -26.52
C GLU A 127 0.69 7.16 -26.93
N GLU A 128 1.34 6.53 -25.94
CA GLU A 128 2.31 5.46 -26.19
C GLU A 128 1.57 4.12 -26.38
N PRO A 129 1.77 3.42 -27.50
CA PRO A 129 1.19 2.11 -27.72
C PRO A 129 1.86 1.08 -26.81
N LEU A 130 1.06 0.34 -26.04
CA LEU A 130 1.56 -0.78 -25.25
C LEU A 130 1.96 -1.94 -26.17
N PRO A 131 3.17 -2.52 -26.01
CA PRO A 131 3.56 -3.69 -26.76
C PRO A 131 2.68 -4.89 -26.39
N LYS A 132 2.35 -5.74 -27.37
CA LYS A 132 1.68 -7.00 -27.08
C LYS A 132 2.66 -7.98 -26.44
N GLY A 133 2.18 -8.79 -25.52
CA GLY A 133 2.96 -9.86 -24.91
C GLY A 133 2.06 -10.95 -24.35
N LYS A 134 2.67 -11.97 -23.74
CA LYS A 134 1.91 -13.00 -23.01
C LYS A 134 1.16 -12.34 -21.86
N VAL A 135 -0.06 -12.80 -21.58
CA VAL A 135 -0.88 -12.32 -20.48
C VAL A 135 -1.29 -13.53 -19.63
N PHE A 136 -1.00 -13.48 -18.34
CA PHE A 136 -1.36 -14.50 -17.35
C PHE A 136 -2.53 -14.02 -16.51
N ARG A 137 -3.68 -14.70 -16.62
CA ARG A 137 -4.87 -14.43 -15.81
C ARG A 137 -4.83 -15.29 -14.56
N TYR A 138 -4.67 -14.67 -13.39
CA TYR A 138 -4.59 -15.40 -12.11
C TYR A 138 -5.92 -15.46 -11.37
N THR A 139 -6.18 -16.59 -10.72
CA THR A 139 -7.35 -16.87 -9.86
C THR A 139 -6.97 -17.00 -8.39
N GLU A 140 -5.68 -17.12 -8.08
CA GLU A 140 -5.15 -17.11 -6.71
C GLU A 140 -3.88 -16.24 -6.70
N LEU A 141 -3.69 -15.49 -5.62
CA LEU A 141 -2.53 -14.61 -5.42
C LEU A 141 -2.08 -14.67 -3.96
N GLU A 142 -0.79 -14.87 -3.75
CA GLU A 142 -0.11 -14.78 -2.47
C GLU A 142 1.11 -13.84 -2.59
N VAL A 143 1.24 -12.91 -1.65
CA VAL A 143 2.39 -11.98 -1.58
C VAL A 143 3.45 -12.52 -0.63
N LEU A 144 4.61 -12.85 -1.17
CA LEU A 144 5.73 -13.44 -0.45
C LEU A 144 6.87 -12.44 -0.32
N ASP A 145 7.69 -12.56 0.73
CA ASP A 145 8.89 -11.73 0.87
C ASP A 145 9.99 -12.27 -0.03
N LYS A 146 10.75 -11.39 -0.69
CA LYS A 146 11.92 -11.82 -1.45
C LYS A 146 12.93 -12.51 -0.51
N PRO A 147 13.50 -13.66 -0.88
CA PRO A 147 14.45 -14.39 -0.02
C PRO A 147 15.69 -13.59 0.36
N ASP A 148 16.10 -12.64 -0.48
CA ASP A 148 17.25 -11.76 -0.32
C ASP A 148 16.88 -10.38 0.26
N PHE A 149 15.60 -10.14 0.57
CA PHE A 149 15.18 -8.91 1.23
C PHE A 149 15.85 -8.79 2.60
N LYS A 150 16.70 -7.77 2.73
CA LYS A 150 17.32 -7.38 3.99
C LYS A 150 16.80 -6.00 4.36
N PRO A 151 16.08 -5.84 5.48
CA PRO A 151 15.76 -4.51 5.95
C PRO A 151 17.07 -3.75 6.20
N GLU A 152 17.20 -2.57 5.61
CA GLU A 152 18.40 -1.73 5.75
C GLU A 152 18.63 -1.27 7.20
N THR A 153 17.57 -1.33 8.01
CA THR A 153 17.59 -0.83 9.38
C THR A 153 18.20 -1.84 10.35
N LYS A 154 18.94 -1.31 11.33
CA LYS A 154 19.48 -2.11 12.44
C LYS A 154 18.34 -2.72 13.26
N LEU A 155 18.60 -3.89 13.86
CA LEU A 155 17.72 -4.48 14.87
C LEU A 155 17.46 -3.47 15.98
N LYS A 156 16.18 -3.27 16.32
CA LYS A 156 15.73 -2.34 17.37
C LYS A 156 14.82 -3.07 18.35
N THR A 157 14.85 -2.63 19.59
CA THR A 157 13.84 -2.97 20.59
C THR A 157 13.07 -1.71 20.93
N LEU A 158 11.75 -1.75 20.77
CA LEU A 158 10.84 -0.63 21.01
C LEU A 158 9.88 -0.97 22.14
N ILE A 159 9.59 0.01 22.98
CA ILE A 159 8.51 -0.07 23.98
C ILE A 159 7.34 0.75 23.45
N LEU A 160 6.28 0.06 23.04
CA LEU A 160 5.17 0.67 22.30
C LEU A 160 3.89 0.69 23.14
N ASN A 161 3.12 1.76 22.99
CA ASN A 161 1.75 1.86 23.49
C ASN A 161 0.78 1.80 22.32
N TYR A 162 -0.34 1.13 22.53
CA TYR A 162 -1.47 1.19 21.62
C TYR A 162 -2.23 2.51 21.78
N ASN A 163 -2.61 3.12 20.66
CA ASN A 163 -3.38 4.34 20.61
C ASN A 163 -4.76 4.03 20.01
N ALA A 164 -5.82 4.16 20.82
CA ALA A 164 -7.20 4.02 20.36
C ALA A 164 -7.64 5.30 19.63
N ILE A 165 -7.31 5.37 18.33
CA ILE A 165 -7.60 6.50 17.45
C ILE A 165 -8.68 6.13 16.44
N ALA A 166 -9.51 7.10 16.07
CA ALA A 166 -10.62 6.90 15.14
C ALA A 166 -10.17 6.67 13.68
N CYS A 167 -8.95 7.11 13.31
CA CYS A 167 -8.39 6.81 12.00
C CYS A 167 -8.07 5.30 11.88
N THR A 168 -8.04 4.80 10.64
CA THR A 168 -7.47 3.48 10.33
C THR A 168 -5.96 3.58 10.06
N CYS A 169 -5.27 4.50 10.72
CA CYS A 169 -3.83 4.71 10.59
C CYS A 169 -3.02 3.87 11.60
N ALA A 170 -1.69 3.88 11.48
CA ALA A 170 -0.79 3.18 12.38
C ALA A 170 -1.08 3.52 13.86
N ARG A 171 -1.28 2.51 14.71
CA ARG A 171 -1.80 2.68 16.07
C ARG A 171 -0.76 2.55 17.18
N TRP A 172 0.47 2.16 16.87
CA TRP A 172 1.50 1.95 17.88
C TRP A 172 2.48 3.10 17.92
N SER A 173 2.81 3.62 19.11
CA SER A 173 3.77 4.70 19.26
C SER A 173 4.76 4.42 20.39
N GLU A 174 5.99 4.93 20.27
CA GLU A 174 7.01 4.76 21.30
C GLU A 174 6.65 5.48 22.59
N SER A 175 6.90 4.82 23.73
CA SER A 175 6.58 5.33 25.06
C SER A 175 7.43 6.53 25.50
N ASN A 176 8.62 6.71 24.94
CA ASN A 176 9.68 7.54 25.53
C ASN A 176 10.38 8.47 24.53
N LYS A 177 9.66 9.38 23.86
CA LYS A 177 10.31 10.58 23.28
C LYS A 177 10.28 11.72 24.30
N LYS A 178 11.27 11.75 25.21
CA LYS A 178 11.59 12.98 25.96
C LYS A 178 12.09 14.02 24.95
N GLY A 179 11.26 15.00 24.60
CA GLY A 179 11.74 16.23 23.95
C GLY A 179 10.99 16.77 22.74
N ASN A 180 9.91 16.14 22.26
CA ASN A 180 9.06 16.77 21.24
C ASN A 180 7.60 16.39 21.45
N VAL A 181 6.89 17.20 22.22
CA VAL A 181 5.42 17.19 22.31
C VAL A 181 4.90 17.57 20.92
N GLY A 182 4.55 16.59 20.09
CA GLY A 182 3.91 16.83 18.79
C GLY A 182 4.29 15.91 17.61
N LYS A 183 5.32 15.05 17.72
CA LYS A 183 5.67 14.09 16.65
C LYS A 183 6.06 12.71 17.22
N SER A 184 5.08 11.99 17.76
CA SER A 184 5.21 10.56 17.99
C SER A 184 5.28 9.85 16.65
N ASP A 185 6.32 9.04 16.43
CA ASP A 185 6.33 8.14 15.27
C ASP A 185 5.30 7.05 15.52
N TYR A 186 4.35 6.91 14.60
CA TYR A 186 3.39 5.81 14.61
C TYR A 186 3.90 4.65 13.74
N TYR A 187 3.66 3.44 14.22
CA TYR A 187 4.11 2.20 13.61
C TYR A 187 2.94 1.30 13.25
N TRP A 188 2.99 0.79 12.03
CA TRP A 188 2.34 -0.45 11.67
C TRP A 188 3.18 -1.60 12.21
N LEU A 189 2.55 -2.55 12.89
CA LEU A 189 3.24 -3.75 13.37
C LEU A 189 2.94 -4.93 12.47
N GLU A 190 3.98 -5.72 12.20
CA GLU A 190 3.86 -6.94 11.41
C GLU A 190 4.63 -8.09 12.10
N PRO A 191 3.99 -9.21 12.43
CA PRO A 191 4.71 -10.37 12.95
C PRO A 191 5.62 -10.96 11.86
N ALA A 192 6.86 -11.30 12.20
CA ALA A 192 7.78 -11.95 11.25
C ALA A 192 7.31 -13.35 10.82
N ASN A 193 6.42 -14.00 11.59
CA ASN A 193 5.82 -15.28 11.24
C ASN A 193 4.50 -15.49 12.01
N LYS A 194 3.69 -16.45 11.54
CA LYS A 194 2.36 -16.76 12.11
C LYS A 194 2.37 -17.31 13.55
N LYS A 195 3.53 -17.66 14.12
CA LYS A 195 3.64 -18.15 15.51
C LYS A 195 3.69 -17.01 16.53
N LEU A 196 4.00 -15.79 16.08
CA LEU A 196 3.99 -14.61 16.93
C LEU A 196 2.57 -14.09 17.07
N ILE A 197 2.23 -13.62 18.27
CA ILE A 197 0.95 -12.99 18.57
C ILE A 197 0.82 -11.73 17.72
N ASP A 198 -0.31 -11.57 17.03
CA ASP A 198 -0.64 -10.32 16.35
C ASP A 198 -0.90 -9.21 17.38
N ALA A 199 0.02 -8.27 17.47
CA ALA A 199 -0.03 -7.16 18.42
C ALA A 199 -1.38 -6.42 18.36
N ASP A 200 -1.97 -6.23 17.17
CA ASP A 200 -3.22 -5.48 17.03
C ASP A 200 -4.45 -6.20 17.58
N GLN A 201 -4.34 -7.50 17.88
CA GLN A 201 -5.37 -8.27 18.56
C GLN A 201 -5.28 -8.18 20.10
N LEU A 202 -4.26 -7.49 20.63
CA LEU A 202 -4.10 -7.33 22.09
C LEU A 202 -5.09 -6.32 22.68
N PHE A 203 -5.62 -5.40 21.88
CA PHE A 203 -6.65 -4.47 22.32
C PHE A 203 -8.04 -5.08 22.11
N ASP A 204 -8.80 -5.21 23.20
CA ASP A 204 -10.14 -5.81 23.19
C ASP A 204 -11.27 -4.84 22.81
N GLY A 205 -10.93 -3.58 22.50
CA GLY A 205 -11.90 -2.52 22.21
C GLY A 205 -12.25 -1.64 23.41
N THR A 206 -11.83 -2.01 24.62
CA THR A 206 -12.30 -1.39 25.87
C THR A 206 -11.19 -1.06 26.87
N HIS A 207 -10.20 -1.93 27.06
CA HIS A 207 -9.20 -1.76 28.12
C HIS A 207 -7.91 -1.11 27.61
N LEU A 208 -7.49 -0.07 28.31
CA LEU A 208 -6.24 0.65 28.11
C LEU A 208 -5.54 0.87 29.46
N PRO A 209 -4.20 1.00 29.47
CA PRO A 209 -3.31 0.99 28.31
C PRO A 209 -2.88 -0.43 27.90
N VAL A 210 -2.78 -0.66 26.58
CA VAL A 210 -2.07 -1.83 26.05
C VAL A 210 -0.62 -1.42 25.76
N LYS A 211 0.33 -2.15 26.36
CA LYS A 211 1.76 -1.84 26.27
C LYS A 211 2.57 -3.10 25.98
N ILE A 212 3.49 -2.99 25.02
CA ILE A 212 4.32 -4.11 24.58
C ILE A 212 5.79 -3.70 24.43
N ILE A 213 6.67 -4.70 24.51
CA ILE A 213 8.05 -4.61 24.02
C ILE A 213 8.15 -5.46 22.76
N VAL A 214 8.68 -4.89 21.69
CA VAL A 214 8.94 -5.62 20.44
C VAL A 214 10.39 -5.48 20.02
N THR A 215 10.97 -6.56 19.52
CA THR A 215 12.31 -6.56 18.90
C THR A 215 12.18 -6.94 17.43
N GLY A 216 12.83 -6.19 16.54
CA GLY A 216 12.65 -6.35 15.10
C GLY A 216 13.33 -5.26 14.26
N HIS A 217 12.83 -5.08 13.04
CA HIS A 217 13.38 -4.14 12.05
C HIS A 217 12.28 -3.29 11.44
N ILE A 218 12.62 -2.08 11.00
CA ILE A 218 11.77 -1.31 10.09
C ILE A 218 11.96 -1.90 8.70
N VAL A 219 10.88 -2.38 8.10
CA VAL A 219 10.88 -3.01 6.77
C VAL A 219 10.41 -2.06 5.66
N THR A 220 9.73 -0.98 6.01
CA THR A 220 9.48 0.16 5.13
C THR A 220 9.23 1.42 5.97
N GLU A 221 9.75 2.56 5.51
CA GLU A 221 9.53 3.87 6.14
C GLU A 221 8.16 4.48 5.76
N ARG A 222 7.63 4.09 4.60
CA ARG A 222 6.33 4.53 4.07
C ARG A 222 5.67 3.37 3.32
N GLY A 223 4.91 2.57 4.03
CA GLY A 223 4.14 1.50 3.42
C GLY A 223 3.11 0.92 4.36
N PHE A 224 2.74 -0.33 4.11
CA PHE A 224 1.67 -1.02 4.81
C PHE A 224 2.14 -2.41 5.28
N PRO A 225 1.62 -2.90 6.43
CA PRO A 225 1.92 -4.24 6.92
C PRO A 225 1.24 -5.29 6.04
N LYS A 226 1.92 -6.43 5.84
CA LYS A 226 1.36 -7.56 5.11
C LYS A 226 0.11 -8.10 5.81
N ASN A 227 -0.82 -8.62 5.00
CA ASN A 227 -2.02 -9.33 5.46
C ASN A 227 -2.96 -8.53 6.36
N LYS A 228 -2.81 -7.21 6.43
CA LYS A 228 -3.82 -6.35 7.03
C LYS A 228 -4.92 -6.04 6.01
N ASN A 229 -6.16 -6.18 6.46
CA ASN A 229 -7.31 -5.76 5.68
C ASN A 229 -7.38 -4.22 5.70
N LEU A 230 -6.77 -3.61 4.68
CA LEU A 230 -6.75 -2.17 4.48
C LEU A 230 -7.79 -1.85 3.42
N THR A 231 -8.97 -1.42 3.87
CA THR A 231 -10.19 -1.34 3.05
C THR A 231 -10.17 -0.26 1.98
N LYS A 232 -9.24 0.71 2.01
CA LYS A 232 -9.01 1.68 0.92
C LYS A 232 -7.73 2.49 1.13
N VAL A 233 -7.02 2.74 0.02
CA VAL A 233 -6.09 3.86 -0.12
C VAL A 233 -6.93 5.13 0.00
N ASN A 234 -6.56 6.05 0.92
CA ASN A 234 -7.25 7.30 1.33
C ASN A 234 -7.89 7.26 2.73
N GLU A 235 -8.18 6.09 3.30
CA GLU A 235 -8.52 5.96 4.73
C GLU A 235 -7.29 5.56 5.55
N ASN A 236 -6.41 4.78 4.93
CA ASN A 236 -5.18 4.28 5.55
C ASN A 236 -3.97 5.11 5.10
N GLU A 237 -3.29 5.73 6.06
CA GLU A 237 -2.04 6.44 5.82
C GLU A 237 -0.87 5.46 5.78
N ALA A 238 -0.08 5.51 4.70
CA ALA A 238 1.18 4.77 4.62
C ALA A 238 2.11 5.25 5.74
N GLY A 239 2.70 4.30 6.46
CA GLY A 239 3.50 4.60 7.65
C GLY A 239 4.72 3.71 7.79
N LYS A 240 5.44 3.88 8.89
CA LYS A 240 6.58 3.03 9.23
C LYS A 240 6.07 1.64 9.59
N VAL A 241 6.50 0.62 8.86
CA VAL A 241 6.18 -0.78 9.17
C VAL A 241 7.34 -1.39 9.94
N PHE A 242 7.07 -1.77 11.18
CA PHE A 242 8.00 -2.47 12.05
C PHE A 242 7.65 -3.94 12.10
N ARG A 243 8.52 -4.78 11.54
CA ARG A 243 8.39 -6.22 11.59
C ARG A 243 9.12 -6.78 12.81
N TYR A 244 8.37 -7.36 13.75
CA TYR A 244 8.92 -7.89 14.99
C TYR A 244 9.17 -9.40 14.91
N THR A 245 10.30 -9.83 15.47
CA THR A 245 10.69 -11.23 15.65
C THR A 245 10.47 -11.71 17.08
N LYS A 246 10.31 -10.78 18.04
CA LYS A 246 9.95 -11.04 19.44
C LYS A 246 8.93 -10.00 19.90
N ILE A 247 7.98 -10.44 20.70
CA ILE A 247 6.99 -9.59 21.37
C ILE A 247 6.85 -10.03 22.83
N GLU A 248 6.72 -9.07 23.73
CA GLU A 248 6.42 -9.26 25.16
C GLU A 248 5.30 -8.30 25.55
N VAL A 249 4.26 -8.81 26.19
CA VAL A 249 3.12 -8.00 26.64
C VAL A 249 3.40 -7.54 28.06
N LEU A 250 3.47 -6.23 28.26
CA LEU A 250 3.70 -5.62 29.58
C LEU A 250 2.38 -5.33 30.31
N GLN A 251 1.35 -4.94 29.56
CA GLN A 251 0.04 -4.57 30.07
C GLN A 251 -1.03 -4.74 29.00
N LYS A 252 -2.22 -5.23 29.38
CA LYS A 252 -3.43 -5.30 28.56
C LYS A 252 -4.66 -5.11 29.44
#